data_AF-A0A7S0SXQ2-F1
#
_entry.id   AF-A0A7S0SXQ2-F1
#
_cell.length_a   1.000
_cell.length_b   1.000
_cell.length_c   1.000
_cell.angle_alpha   90.00
_cell.angle_beta   90.00
_cell.angle_gamma   90.00
#
_symmetry.space_group_name_H-M   'P 1'
#
loop_
_entity.id
_entity.type
_entity.pdbx_description
1 polymer ?
#
loop_
_entity_poly.entity_id
_entity_poly.type
_entity_poly.pdbx_seq_one_letter_code
_entity_poly.pdbx_strand_id
1 'polypeptide(L)'
;NSMDERLEKIQKSLDSYLETKRILFPRFYFVSDDDLLEILGQSKDPIAVQKHIKKCFEGIKTLKMIPPNTVIPVVNQANTVIGNNANNTVTTKTFEASHMIAPDGEIVQFVDNVIID
;
A
#
# COMPACT_ATOMS: atom_id res chain seq x y z
N ASN A 1 -3.71 -23.91 35.58
CA ASN A 1 -4.30 -24.33 34.29
C ASN A 1 -3.29 -24.03 33.19
N SER A 2 -2.57 -25.03 32.68
CA SER A 2 -1.46 -24.80 31.73
C SER A 2 -1.90 -24.24 30.36
N MET A 3 -3.15 -24.47 29.95
CA MET A 3 -3.67 -23.92 28.69
C MET A 3 -3.92 -22.41 28.78
N ASP A 4 -4.44 -21.94 29.91
CA ASP A 4 -4.74 -20.52 30.14
C ASP A 4 -3.44 -19.69 30.13
N GLU A 5 -2.37 -20.20 30.75
CA GLU A 5 -1.05 -19.55 30.79
C GLU A 5 -0.41 -19.43 29.40
N ARG A 6 -0.59 -20.45 28.54
CA ARG A 6 -0.06 -20.42 27.17
C ARG A 6 -0.81 -19.42 26.29
N LEU A 7 -2.13 -19.36 26.42
CA LEU A 7 -2.95 -18.41 25.67
C LEU A 7 -2.64 -16.97 26.07
N GLU A 8 -2.49 -16.71 27.38
CA GLU A 8 -2.12 -15.38 27.88
C GLU A 8 -0.76 -14.94 27.35
N LYS A 9 0.22 -15.85 27.27
CA LYS A 9 1.54 -15.55 26.70
C LYS A 9 1.47 -15.21 25.21
N ILE A 10 0.65 -15.93 24.45
CA ILE A 10 0.45 -15.67 23.02
C ILE A 10 -0.20 -14.30 22.83
N GLN A 11 -1.25 -13.98 23.60
CA GLN A 11 -1.91 -12.68 23.51
C GLN A 11 -0.95 -11.53 23.81
N LYS A 12 -0.19 -11.60 24.92
CA LYS A 12 0.81 -10.56 25.25
C LYS A 12 1.88 -10.39 24.17
N SER A 13 2.32 -11.49 23.57
CA SER A 13 3.33 -11.44 22.50
C SER A 13 2.76 -10.81 21.23
N LEU A 14 1.50 -11.09 20.91
CA LEU A 14 0.77 -10.49 19.81
C LEU A 14 0.60 -8.99 20.00
N ASP A 15 0.13 -8.56 21.16
CA ASP A 15 -0.08 -7.14 21.49
C ASP A 15 1.25 -6.37 21.38
N SER A 16 2.33 -6.92 21.93
CA SER A 16 3.67 -6.33 21.83
C SER A 16 4.19 -6.26 20.39
N TYR A 17 3.86 -7.25 19.56
CA TYR A 17 4.24 -7.25 18.15
C TYR A 17 3.49 -6.18 17.36
N LEU A 18 2.17 -6.06 17.57
CA LEU A 18 1.34 -5.03 16.93
C LEU A 18 1.79 -3.63 17.34
N GLU A 19 2.08 -3.41 18.62
CA GLU A 19 2.58 -2.12 19.10
C GLU A 19 3.94 -1.76 18.48
N THR A 20 4.84 -2.74 18.32
CA THR A 20 6.11 -2.51 17.62
C THR A 20 5.88 -2.06 16.18
N LYS A 21 4.89 -2.64 15.47
CA LYS A 21 4.53 -2.20 14.12
C LYS A 21 3.92 -0.80 14.09
N ARG A 22 3.11 -0.45 15.10
CA ARG A 22 2.56 0.91 15.25
C ARG A 22 3.62 1.97 15.50
N ILE A 23 4.64 1.67 16.31
CA ILE A 23 5.76 2.58 16.54
C ILE A 23 6.55 2.83 15.24
N LEU A 24 6.80 1.77 14.46
CA LEU A 24 7.52 1.87 13.18
C LEU A 24 6.74 2.66 12.12
N PHE A 25 5.41 2.56 12.13
CA PHE A 25 4.54 3.31 11.23
C PHE A 25 3.34 3.86 12.00
N PRO A 26 3.44 5.10 12.53
CA PRO A 26 2.41 5.69 13.40
C PRO A 26 1.02 5.78 12.78
N ARG A 27 0.88 5.65 11.46
CA ARG A 27 -0.45 5.60 10.83
C ARG A 27 -1.23 4.33 11.18
N PHE A 28 -0.59 3.28 11.67
CA PHE A 28 -1.28 2.10 12.18
C PHE A 28 -2.01 2.32 13.51
N TYR A 29 -1.83 3.47 14.19
CA TYR A 29 -2.69 3.84 15.32
C TYR A 29 -4.13 4.21 14.88
N PHE A 30 -4.36 4.48 13.58
CA PHE A 30 -5.69 4.81 13.04
C PHE A 30 -6.49 3.57 12.59
N VAL A 31 -5.94 2.36 12.73
CA VAL A 31 -6.61 1.09 12.38
C VAL A 31 -6.74 0.19 13.59
N SER A 32 -7.76 -0.67 13.61
CA SER A 32 -7.96 -1.67 14.66
C SER A 32 -6.88 -2.75 14.62
N ASP A 33 -6.78 -3.55 15.67
CA ASP A 33 -5.85 -4.69 15.72
C ASP A 33 -6.15 -5.72 14.61
N ASP A 34 -7.44 -5.98 14.34
CA ASP A 34 -7.88 -6.86 13.24
C ASP A 34 -7.46 -6.33 11.87
N ASP A 35 -7.66 -5.03 11.62
CA ASP A 35 -7.24 -4.39 10.37
C ASP A 35 -5.71 -4.46 10.22
N LEU A 36 -4.97 -4.20 11.31
CA LEU A 36 -3.51 -4.26 11.29
C LEU A 36 -3.01 -5.68 10.99
N LEU A 37 -3.62 -6.70 11.60
CA LEU A 37 -3.31 -8.09 11.30
C LEU A 37 -3.60 -8.46 9.86
N GLU A 38 -4.72 -7.96 9.31
CA GLU A 38 -5.06 -8.19 7.90
C GLU A 38 -4.02 -7.55 6.96
N ILE A 39 -3.62 -6.30 7.23
CA ILE A 39 -2.56 -5.61 6.48
C ILE A 39 -1.25 -6.41 6.54
N LEU A 40 -0.86 -6.89 7.73
CA LEU A 40 0.37 -7.66 7.91
C LEU A 40 0.31 -9.04 7.25
N GLY A 41 -0.87 -9.67 7.21
CA GLY A 41 -1.09 -10.96 6.55
C GLY A 41 -1.15 -10.86 5.03
N GLN A 42 -1.64 -9.75 4.50
CA GLN A 42 -1.82 -9.49 3.06
C GLN A 42 -0.77 -8.52 2.51
N SER A 43 0.34 -8.27 3.22
CA SER A 43 1.31 -7.25 2.84
C SER A 43 1.95 -7.45 1.46
N LYS A 44 1.89 -8.67 0.90
CA LYS A 44 2.37 -9.03 -0.44
C LYS A 44 1.33 -8.83 -1.55
N ASP A 45 0.09 -8.52 -1.20
CA ASP A 45 -0.98 -8.20 -2.15
C ASP A 45 -1.39 -6.73 -1.98
N PRO A 46 -0.82 -5.83 -2.80
CA PRO A 46 -1.10 -4.40 -2.71
C PRO A 46 -2.58 -4.04 -2.91
N ILE A 47 -3.30 -4.84 -3.70
CA ILE A 47 -4.73 -4.62 -3.97
C ILE A 47 -5.54 -4.88 -2.70
N ALA A 48 -5.17 -5.92 -1.95
CA ALA A 48 -5.85 -6.28 -0.72
C ALA A 48 -5.59 -5.26 0.41
N VAL A 49 -4.37 -4.70 0.48
CA VAL A 49 -4.02 -3.64 1.44
C VAL A 49 -4.76 -2.32 1.15
N GLN A 50 -5.15 -2.06 -0.11
CA GLN A 50 -5.77 -0.79 -0.53
C GLN A 50 -7.01 -0.41 0.27
N LYS A 51 -7.81 -1.38 0.74
CA LYS A 51 -9.03 -1.10 1.52
C LYS A 51 -8.74 -0.48 2.89
N HIS A 52 -7.54 -0.69 3.43
CA HIS A 52 -7.11 -0.14 4.71
C HIS A 52 -6.44 1.23 4.58
N ILE A 53 -5.94 1.60 3.39
CA ILE A 53 -5.29 2.90 3.15
C ILE A 53 -6.22 4.07 3.51
N LYS A 54 -7.50 4.00 3.16
CA LYS A 54 -8.48 5.04 3.54
C LYS A 54 -8.67 5.21 5.05
N LYS A 55 -8.37 4.17 5.85
CA LYS A 55 -8.44 4.22 7.31
C LYS A 55 -7.16 4.84 7.89
N CYS A 56 -6.01 4.59 7.26
CA CYS A 56 -4.73 5.18 7.63
C CYS A 56 -4.60 6.66 7.20
N PHE A 57 -5.28 7.06 6.12
CA PHE A 57 -5.14 8.37 5.48
C PHE A 57 -6.50 8.96 5.13
N GLU A 58 -6.91 10.00 5.86
CA GLU A 58 -8.21 10.68 5.67
C GLU A 58 -8.35 11.32 4.27
N GLY A 59 -7.26 11.91 3.75
CA GLY A 59 -7.24 12.55 2.44
C GLY A 59 -7.09 11.61 1.24
N ILE A 60 -7.00 10.29 1.46
CA ILE A 60 -6.79 9.32 0.39
C ILE A 60 -7.94 8.31 0.39
N LYS A 61 -8.73 8.33 -0.67
CA LYS A 61 -9.77 7.32 -0.91
C LYS A 61 -9.15 6.03 -1.44
N THR A 62 -8.31 6.13 -2.47
CA THR A 62 -7.67 4.98 -3.14
C THR A 62 -6.36 5.38 -3.82
N LEU A 63 -5.50 4.40 -4.07
CA LEU A 63 -4.32 4.53 -4.92
C LEU A 63 -4.62 3.93 -6.31
N LYS A 64 -4.09 4.53 -7.37
CA LYS A 64 -4.11 3.92 -8.70
C LYS A 64 -2.91 2.99 -8.83
N MET A 65 -3.16 1.69 -8.69
CA MET A 65 -2.15 0.66 -8.88
C MET A 65 -2.03 0.21 -10.34
N ILE A 66 -0.80 -0.07 -10.75
CA ILE A 66 -0.38 -0.64 -12.01
C ILE A 66 0.15 -2.05 -11.70
N PRO A 67 -0.45 -3.11 -12.26
CA PRO A 67 0.00 -4.47 -12.01
C PRO A 67 1.34 -4.74 -12.70
N PRO A 68 2.08 -5.77 -12.24
CA PRO A 68 3.27 -6.23 -12.93
C PRO A 68 2.94 -6.71 -14.35
N ASN A 69 3.94 -6.70 -15.22
CA ASN A 69 3.84 -7.00 -16.65
C ASN A 69 2.94 -6.04 -17.43
N THR A 70 2.70 -4.84 -16.91
CA THR A 70 1.99 -3.79 -17.65
C THR A 70 2.98 -3.00 -18.48
N VAL A 71 2.68 -2.84 -19.77
CA VAL A 71 3.45 -2.00 -20.68
C VAL A 71 2.98 -0.55 -20.49
N ILE A 72 3.84 0.28 -19.90
CA ILE A 72 3.57 1.72 -19.69
C ILE A 72 4.41 2.57 -20.65
N PRO A 73 3.87 3.67 -21.21
CA PRO A 73 4.66 4.61 -21.99
C PRO A 73 5.68 5.32 -21.08
N VAL A 74 6.91 5.47 -21.56
CA VAL A 74 7.91 6.32 -20.90
C VAL A 74 7.49 7.77 -21.12
N VAL A 75 7.00 8.38 -20.05
CA VAL A 75 6.73 9.83 -19.99
C VAL A 75 7.97 10.53 -19.45
N ASN A 76 8.51 11.46 -20.22
CA ASN A 76 9.55 12.37 -19.74
C ASN A 76 8.91 13.39 -18.78
N GLN A 77 9.69 14.01 -17.88
CA GLN A 77 9.24 14.95 -16.81
C GLN A 77 8.29 16.09 -17.24
N ALA A 78 8.03 16.28 -18.54
CA ALA A 78 7.08 17.25 -19.08
C ALA A 78 5.71 16.65 -19.48
N ASN A 79 5.39 15.40 -19.14
CA ASN A 79 4.13 14.70 -19.50
C ASN A 79 3.79 14.74 -21.01
N THR A 80 4.77 15.02 -21.88
CA THR A 80 4.58 15.05 -23.33
C THR A 80 4.76 13.63 -23.86
N VAL A 81 3.70 13.02 -24.37
CA VAL A 81 3.76 11.70 -25.02
C VAL A 81 4.52 11.85 -26.34
N ILE A 82 5.84 11.61 -26.33
CA ILE A 82 6.66 11.63 -27.54
C ILE A 82 6.45 10.30 -28.30
N GLY A 83 5.32 10.17 -28.98
CA GLY A 83 5.06 9.19 -30.04
C GLY A 83 4.89 7.72 -29.63
N ASN A 84 4.01 7.01 -30.34
CA ASN A 84 3.75 5.57 -30.18
C ASN A 84 4.87 4.67 -30.77
N ASN A 85 6.14 5.00 -30.55
CA ASN A 85 7.24 4.10 -30.96
C ASN A 85 7.43 3.02 -29.89
N ALA A 86 7.43 1.74 -30.30
CA ALA A 86 7.57 0.56 -29.44
C ALA A 86 8.85 0.54 -28.57
N ASN A 87 9.76 1.47 -28.79
CA ASN A 87 11.04 1.60 -28.10
C ASN A 87 10.93 2.47 -26.83
N ASN A 88 9.80 3.14 -26.61
CA ASN A 88 9.59 4.08 -25.51
C ASN A 88 8.54 3.56 -24.51
N THR A 89 8.52 2.24 -24.29
CA THR A 89 7.67 1.60 -23.29
C THR A 89 8.51 0.85 -22.26
N VAL A 90 8.10 0.91 -21.00
CA VAL A 90 8.68 0.14 -19.91
C VAL A 90 7.66 -0.90 -19.46
N THR A 91 8.09 -2.14 -19.30
CA THR A 91 7.27 -3.19 -18.69
C THR A 91 7.52 -3.20 -17.19
N THR A 92 6.48 -2.97 -16.39
CA THR A 92 6.57 -3.00 -14.93
C THR A 92 6.91 -4.42 -14.46
N LYS A 93 7.81 -4.56 -13.48
CA LYS A 93 8.17 -5.87 -12.90
C LYS A 93 7.42 -6.17 -11.60
N THR A 94 7.04 -5.12 -10.90
CA THR A 94 6.36 -5.13 -9.60
C THR A 94 5.03 -4.41 -9.71
N PHE A 95 4.27 -4.39 -8.62
CA PHE A 95 3.19 -3.43 -8.51
C PHE A 95 3.77 -2.03 -8.37
N GLU A 96 3.11 -1.07 -8.99
CA GLU A 96 3.48 0.34 -8.92
C GLU A 96 2.24 1.18 -8.62
N ALA A 97 2.35 2.21 -7.78
CA ALA A 97 1.29 3.20 -7.60
C ALA A 97 1.63 4.46 -8.41
N SER A 98 0.67 4.97 -9.17
CA SER A 98 0.89 6.15 -10.04
C SER A 98 0.28 7.44 -9.50
N HIS A 99 -0.89 7.36 -8.85
CA HIS A 99 -1.62 8.53 -8.37
C HIS A 99 -2.42 8.21 -7.11
N MET A 100 -2.63 9.21 -6.26
CA MET A 100 -3.62 9.20 -5.17
C MET A 100 -4.94 9.81 -5.65
N ILE A 101 -6.05 9.25 -5.20
CA ILE A 101 -7.39 9.79 -5.44
C ILE A 101 -7.97 10.14 -4.08
N ALA A 102 -8.32 11.41 -3.89
CA ALA A 102 -8.96 11.92 -2.69
C ALA A 102 -10.48 11.63 -2.65
N PRO A 103 -11.14 11.74 -1.49
CA PRO A 103 -12.58 11.50 -1.37
C PRO A 103 -13.46 12.44 -2.20
N ASP A 104 -13.01 13.67 -2.42
CA ASP A 104 -13.68 14.70 -3.22
C ASP A 104 -13.45 14.55 -4.74
N GLY A 105 -12.60 13.61 -5.14
CA GLY A 105 -12.23 13.36 -6.54
C GLY A 105 -10.96 14.06 -7.00
N GLU A 106 -10.25 14.78 -6.14
CA GLU A 106 -8.92 15.31 -6.46
C GLU A 106 -7.94 14.17 -6.76
N ILE A 107 -7.11 14.36 -7.79
CA ILE A 107 -6.09 13.38 -8.21
C ILE A 107 -4.72 14.01 -8.04
N VAL A 108 -3.87 13.37 -7.24
CA VAL A 108 -2.48 13.76 -7.05
C VAL A 108 -1.58 12.73 -7.74
N GLN A 109 -1.00 13.13 -8.88
CA GLN A 109 -0.03 12.32 -9.61
C GLN A 109 1.32 12.30 -8.90
N PHE A 110 1.93 11.11 -8.80
CA PHE A 110 3.31 11.02 -8.37
C PHE A 110 4.25 11.42 -9.51
N VAL A 111 5.35 12.11 -9.16
CA VAL A 111 6.40 12.48 -10.12
C VAL A 111 7.01 11.23 -10.75
N ASP A 112 7.26 10.23 -9.91
CA ASP A 112 7.70 8.89 -10.29
C ASP A 112 6.75 7.86 -9.69
N ASN A 113 6.49 6.78 -10.43
CA ASN A 113 5.70 5.67 -9.92
C ASN A 113 6.35 5.09 -8.66
N VAL A 114 5.55 4.86 -7.63
CA VAL A 114 6.01 4.27 -6.38
C VAL A 114 5.99 2.75 -6.51
N ILE A 115 7.18 2.14 -6.49
CA ILE A 115 7.35 0.69 -6.53
C ILE A 115 6.86 0.08 -5.20
N ILE A 116 6.05 -0.97 -5.31
CA ILE A 116 5.53 -1.77 -4.19
C ILE A 116 6.16 -3.16 -4.30
N ASP A 117 7.05 -3.48 -3.35
CA ASP A 117 7.81 -4.75 -3.23
C ASP A 117 7.40 -5.53 -1.98
#